data_AF-K0I9G0-F1
#
_entry.id   AF-K0I9G0-F1
#
_cell.length_a   1.000
_cell.length_b   1.000
_cell.length_c   1.000
_cell.angle_alpha   90.00
_cell.angle_beta   90.00
_cell.angle_gamma   90.00
#
_symmetry.space_group_name_H-M   'P 1'
#
loop_
_entity.id
_entity.type
_entity.pdbx_description
1 polymer ?
#
loop_
_entity_poly.entity_id
_entity_poly.type
_entity_poly.pdbx_seq_one_letter_code
_entity_poly.pdbx_strand_id
1 'polypeptide(L)'
;MPISKTNISICKPSRITVGIDVGITKFCHDSDNNSIDNPLFLNNDLRPLRRAGRVLSRRLKGSNNWKKAKIRLQILHEHIMNKHNNFLYKLSTEYSKRYDVIFLERLHALNNGEKLPSCKVYS
;
A
#
# COMPACT_ATOMS: atom_id res chain seq x y z
N MET A 1 40.40 27.97 38.01
CA MET A 1 39.96 28.27 36.63
C MET A 1 38.49 27.90 36.50
N PRO A 2 37.57 28.79 36.11
CA PRO A 2 36.20 28.38 35.83
C PRO A 2 36.14 27.72 34.45
N ILE A 3 35.54 26.55 34.40
CA ILE A 3 35.27 25.80 33.17
C ILE A 3 34.21 26.60 32.39
N SER A 4 34.53 27.01 31.17
CA SER A 4 33.62 27.73 30.29
C SER A 4 32.40 26.86 29.99
N LYS A 5 31.20 27.40 30.22
CA LYS A 5 29.95 26.76 29.78
C LYS A 5 29.94 26.78 28.26
N THR A 6 30.20 25.65 27.63
CA THR A 6 30.00 25.49 26.19
C THR A 6 28.51 25.56 25.91
N ASN A 7 28.09 26.55 25.11
CA ASN A 7 26.75 26.62 24.54
C ASN A 7 26.59 25.46 23.56
N ILE A 8 26.14 24.31 24.05
CA ILE A 8 25.68 23.22 23.20
C ILE A 8 24.36 23.70 22.61
N SER A 9 24.38 24.15 21.36
CA SER A 9 23.18 24.38 20.59
C SER A 9 22.51 23.02 20.37
N ILE A 10 21.48 22.73 21.15
CA ILE A 10 20.59 21.61 20.90
C ILE A 10 19.89 21.91 19.56
N CYS A 11 20.44 21.41 18.46
CA CYS A 11 19.72 21.33 17.20
C CYS A 11 18.55 20.39 17.43
N LYS A 12 17.35 20.94 17.64
CA LYS A 12 16.12 20.14 17.56
C LYS A 12 16.18 19.39 16.23
N PRO A 13 16.02 18.05 16.19
CA PRO A 13 15.80 17.40 14.92
C PRO A 13 14.56 18.05 14.32
N SER A 14 14.73 18.72 13.19
CA SER A 14 13.60 19.18 12.39
C SER A 14 12.88 17.91 11.97
N ARG A 15 11.80 17.56 12.67
CA ARG A 15 11.00 16.39 12.31
C ARG A 15 10.51 16.62 10.90
N ILE A 16 10.98 15.82 9.95
CA ILE A 16 10.57 15.96 8.54
C ILE A 16 9.19 15.33 8.45
N THR A 17 8.19 16.17 8.27
CA THR A 17 6.78 15.77 8.26
C THR A 17 6.19 15.87 6.87
N VAL A 18 5.38 14.90 6.47
CA VAL A 18 4.76 14.89 5.14
C VAL A 18 3.30 14.48 5.18
N GLY A 19 2.48 15.12 4.35
CA GLY A 19 1.08 14.77 4.16
C GLY A 19 0.88 13.99 2.86
N ILE A 20 0.29 12.79 2.96
CA ILE A 20 -0.01 11.93 1.84
C ILE A 20 -1.52 11.88 1.60
N ASP A 21 -1.95 12.28 0.40
CA ASP A 21 -3.30 12.09 -0.11
C ASP A 21 -3.33 10.86 -1.04
N VAL A 22 -4.23 9.90 -0.78
CA VAL A 22 -4.35 8.66 -1.56
C VAL A 22 -5.50 8.74 -2.55
N GLY A 23 -5.22 8.47 -3.83
CA GLY A 23 -6.16 8.67 -4.94
C GLY A 23 -6.49 7.40 -5.74
N ILE A 24 -7.43 7.53 -6.68
CA ILE A 24 -7.82 6.44 -7.61
C ILE A 24 -6.96 6.49 -8.88
N THR A 25 -6.76 7.68 -9.44
CA THR A 25 -6.00 7.93 -10.67
C THR A 25 -4.50 7.82 -10.41
N LYS A 26 -4.02 8.46 -9.35
CA LYS A 26 -2.66 8.34 -8.82
C LYS A 26 -2.73 7.65 -7.46
N PHE A 27 -1.75 6.79 -7.18
CA PHE A 27 -1.72 6.05 -5.93
C PHE A 27 -1.62 6.98 -4.72
N CYS A 28 -0.68 7.93 -4.77
CA CYS A 28 -0.59 8.96 -3.76
C CYS A 28 0.01 10.27 -4.28
N HIS A 29 -0.40 11.36 -3.64
CA HIS A 29 0.14 12.70 -3.78
C HIS A 29 0.72 13.14 -2.44
N ASP A 30 1.91 13.72 -2.49
CA ASP A 30 2.66 14.12 -1.31
C ASP A 30 2.71 15.65 -1.19
N SER A 31 2.77 16.17 0.04
CA SER A 31 2.89 17.62 0.28
C SER A 31 4.17 18.22 -0.29
N ASP A 32 5.19 17.39 -0.51
CA ASP A 32 6.47 17.75 -1.14
C ASP A 32 6.39 17.75 -2.68
N ASN A 33 5.18 17.76 -3.24
CA ASN A 33 4.90 17.81 -4.68
C ASN A 33 5.34 16.53 -5.45
N ASN A 34 5.62 15.44 -4.73
CA ASN A 34 5.85 14.12 -5.30
C ASN A 34 4.49 13.46 -5.61
N SER A 35 4.41 12.69 -6.69
CA SER A 35 3.20 11.91 -7.00
C SER A 35 3.56 10.54 -7.52
N ILE A 36 2.92 9.52 -6.98
CA ILE A 36 3.17 8.13 -7.32
C ILE A 36 1.99 7.65 -8.16
N ASP A 37 2.28 7.24 -9.38
CA ASP A 37 1.26 6.72 -10.29
C ASP A 37 0.69 5.41 -9.75
N ASN A 38 -0.60 5.18 -10.01
CA ASN A 38 -1.21 3.90 -9.73
C ASN A 38 -0.67 2.88 -10.76
N PRO A 39 0.10 1.87 -10.35
CA PRO A 39 0.72 0.92 -11.27
C PRO A 39 -0.27 -0.06 -11.92
N LEU A 40 -1.58 0.06 -11.62
CA LEU A 40 -2.67 -0.69 -12.24
C LEU A 40 -2.39 -2.21 -12.33
N PHE A 41 -1.83 -2.78 -11.27
CA PHE A 41 -1.35 -4.18 -11.20
C PHE A 41 -2.35 -5.21 -11.74
N LEU A 42 -3.63 -4.93 -11.53
CA LEU A 42 -4.73 -5.81 -11.90
C LEU A 42 -4.96 -5.86 -13.41
N ASN A 43 -4.59 -4.87 -14.21
CA ASN A 43 -5.01 -4.82 -15.62
C ASN A 43 -4.56 -6.03 -16.45
N ASN A 44 -3.29 -6.44 -16.28
CA ASN A 44 -2.74 -7.58 -17.01
C ASN A 44 -3.10 -8.93 -16.36
N ASP A 45 -3.19 -8.97 -15.03
CA ASP A 45 -3.43 -10.21 -14.29
C ASP A 45 -4.94 -10.56 -14.16
N LEU A 46 -5.86 -9.60 -14.41
CA LEU A 46 -7.31 -9.83 -14.38
C LEU A 46 -7.79 -10.79 -15.48
N ARG A 47 -7.20 -10.70 -16.68
CA ARG A 47 -7.56 -11.60 -17.79
C ARG A 47 -7.28 -13.08 -17.46
N PRO A 48 -6.06 -13.47 -17.05
CA PRO A 48 -5.78 -14.85 -16.65
C PRO A 48 -6.55 -15.26 -15.40
N LEU A 49 -6.72 -14.38 -14.42
CA LEU A 49 -7.52 -14.66 -13.21
C LEU A 49 -8.99 -14.99 -13.56
N ARG A 50 -9.62 -14.18 -14.40
CA ARG A 50 -11.00 -14.41 -14.87
C ARG A 50 -11.13 -15.72 -15.65
N ARG A 51 -10.16 -16.03 -16.51
CA ARG A 51 -10.12 -17.30 -17.25
C ARG A 51 -10.00 -18.50 -16.28
N ALA A 52 -9.10 -18.44 -15.31
CA ALA A 52 -8.94 -19.48 -14.30
C ALA A 52 -10.22 -19.67 -13.47
N GLY A 53 -10.88 -18.58 -13.06
CA GLY A 53 -12.16 -18.62 -12.35
C GLY A 53 -13.27 -19.29 -13.18
N ARG A 54 -13.39 -18.95 -14.48
CA ARG A 54 -14.36 -19.59 -15.39
C ARG A 54 -14.07 -21.07 -15.62
N VAL A 55 -12.79 -21.47 -15.69
CA VAL A 55 -12.42 -22.88 -15.81
C VAL A 55 -12.77 -23.64 -14.54
N LEU A 56 -12.55 -23.05 -13.35
CA LEU A 56 -12.91 -23.66 -12.08
C LEU A 56 -14.43 -23.87 -11.94
N SER A 57 -15.23 -22.85 -12.29
CA SER A 57 -16.69 -22.91 -12.15
C SER A 57 -17.36 -23.96 -13.05
N ARG A 58 -16.77 -24.25 -14.21
CA ARG A 58 -17.26 -25.27 -15.16
C ARG A 58 -16.87 -26.70 -14.77
N ARG A 59 -15.95 -26.90 -13.81
CA ARG A 59 -15.49 -28.23 -13.42
C ARG A 59 -16.33 -28.79 -12.28
N LEU A 60 -16.61 -30.10 -12.33
CA LEU A 60 -17.32 -30.80 -11.27
C LEU A 60 -16.55 -30.69 -9.94
N LYS A 61 -17.17 -30.06 -8.95
CA LYS A 61 -16.60 -29.85 -7.61
C LYS A 61 -16.13 -31.18 -7.02
N GLY A 62 -14.94 -31.19 -6.43
CA GLY A 62 -14.36 -32.40 -5.81
C GLY A 62 -13.58 -33.31 -6.77
N SER A 63 -13.78 -33.22 -8.09
CA SER A 63 -13.01 -33.99 -9.06
C SER A 63 -11.50 -33.63 -9.05
N ASN A 64 -10.65 -34.55 -9.50
CA ASN A 64 -9.20 -34.30 -9.61
C ASN A 64 -8.89 -33.10 -10.52
N ASN A 65 -9.66 -32.92 -11.60
CA ASN A 65 -9.53 -31.77 -12.47
C ASN A 65 -9.95 -30.48 -11.77
N TRP A 66 -11.01 -30.49 -10.96
CA TRP A 66 -11.40 -29.32 -10.17
C TRP A 66 -10.32 -28.91 -9.17
N LYS A 67 -9.72 -29.88 -8.45
CA LYS A 67 -8.59 -29.61 -7.53
C LYS A 67 -7.42 -28.93 -8.24
N LYS A 68 -7.01 -29.44 -9.42
CA LYS A 68 -5.95 -28.83 -10.24
C LYS A 68 -6.29 -27.40 -10.69
N ALA A 69 -7.55 -27.13 -11.05
CA ALA A 69 -7.97 -25.78 -11.43
C ALA A 69 -8.00 -24.82 -10.24
N LYS A 70 -8.40 -25.30 -9.05
CA LYS A 70 -8.42 -24.51 -7.81
C LYS A 70 -7.02 -24.04 -7.44
N ILE A 71 -6.04 -24.95 -7.47
CA ILE A 71 -4.64 -24.63 -7.19
C ILE A 71 -4.13 -23.53 -8.15
N ARG A 72 -4.40 -23.66 -9.46
CA ARG A 72 -4.00 -22.63 -10.44
C ARG A 72 -4.62 -21.26 -10.13
N LEU A 73 -5.89 -21.22 -9.75
CA LEU A 73 -6.55 -19.97 -9.36
C LEU A 73 -5.90 -19.37 -8.09
N GLN A 74 -5.58 -20.21 -7.10
CA GLN A 74 -4.91 -19.77 -5.86
C GLN A 74 -3.52 -19.18 -6.14
N ILE A 75 -2.71 -19.83 -6.99
CA ILE A 75 -1.40 -19.32 -7.39
C ILE A 75 -1.53 -17.94 -8.05
N LEU A 76 -2.53 -17.74 -8.91
CA LEU A 76 -2.78 -16.45 -9.54
C LEU A 76 -3.16 -15.37 -8.52
N HIS A 77 -4.01 -15.69 -7.54
CA HIS A 77 -4.35 -14.75 -6.46
C HIS A 77 -3.13 -14.40 -5.61
N GLU A 78 -2.33 -15.40 -5.25
CA GLU A 78 -1.10 -15.22 -4.48
C GLU A 78 -0.11 -14.32 -5.24
N HIS A 79 0.07 -14.54 -6.54
CA HIS A 79 0.93 -13.71 -7.39
C HIS A 79 0.50 -12.24 -7.40
N ILE A 80 -0.80 -11.97 -7.56
CA ILE A 80 -1.35 -10.61 -7.52
C ILE A 80 -1.14 -9.96 -6.15
N MET A 81 -1.41 -10.70 -5.07
CA MET A 81 -1.22 -10.23 -3.70
C MET A 81 0.26 -9.91 -3.43
N ASN A 82 1.18 -10.78 -3.87
CA ASN A 82 2.61 -10.58 -3.70
C ASN A 82 3.12 -9.37 -4.48
N LYS A 83 2.63 -9.14 -5.71
CA LYS A 83 2.93 -7.91 -6.46
C LYS A 83 2.46 -6.65 -5.73
N HIS A 84 1.24 -6.67 -5.22
CA HIS A 84 0.66 -5.54 -4.50
C HIS A 84 1.45 -5.26 -3.21
N ASN A 85 1.75 -6.30 -2.43
CA ASN A 85 2.54 -6.19 -1.21
C ASN A 85 3.96 -5.69 -1.48
N ASN A 86 4.62 -6.17 -2.53
CA ASN A 86 5.96 -5.71 -2.89
C ASN A 86 5.98 -4.21 -3.20
N PHE A 87 4.95 -3.71 -3.88
CA PHE A 87 4.82 -2.27 -4.14
C PHE A 87 4.63 -1.47 -2.84
N LEU A 88 3.68 -1.88 -2.01
CA LEU A 88 3.42 -1.22 -0.72
C LEU A 88 4.64 -1.26 0.20
N TYR A 89 5.38 -2.37 0.21
CA TYR A 89 6.59 -2.52 1.00
C TYR A 89 7.71 -1.59 0.54
N LYS A 90 7.92 -1.47 -0.77
CA LYS A 90 8.90 -0.53 -1.34
C LYS A 90 8.55 0.92 -1.00
N LEU A 91 7.28 1.29 -1.17
CA LEU A 91 6.80 2.63 -0.83
C LEU A 91 6.95 2.93 0.66
N SER A 92 6.40 2.08 1.53
CA SER A 92 6.52 2.29 2.98
C SER A 92 7.98 2.37 3.41
N THR A 93 8.86 1.52 2.89
CA THR A 93 10.30 1.59 3.20
C THR A 93 10.92 2.92 2.74
N GLU A 94 10.53 3.45 1.58
CA GLU A 94 11.01 4.74 1.09
C GLU A 94 10.53 5.89 1.99
N TYR A 95 9.23 5.94 2.29
CA TYR A 95 8.65 6.99 3.13
C TYR A 95 9.17 6.95 4.56
N SER A 96 9.23 5.77 5.19
CA SER A 96 9.75 5.62 6.57
C SER A 96 11.24 5.98 6.69
N LYS A 97 12.00 5.95 5.61
CA LYS A 97 13.41 6.41 5.61
C LYS A 97 13.54 7.92 5.47
N ARG A 98 12.58 8.58 4.84
CA ARG A 98 12.64 10.00 4.49
C ARG A 98 11.93 10.89 5.48
N TYR A 99 10.87 10.39 6.13
CA TYR A 99 9.98 11.17 6.97
C TYR A 99 9.87 10.57 8.37
N ASP A 100 9.92 11.44 9.38
CA ASP A 100 9.76 11.06 10.78
C ASP A 100 8.27 11.01 11.17
N VAL A 101 7.42 11.78 10.49
CA VAL A 101 5.98 11.84 10.74
C VAL A 101 5.23 11.89 9.42
N ILE A 102 4.27 10.99 9.25
CA ILE A 102 3.45 10.89 8.04
C ILE A 102 1.99 11.11 8.41
N PHE A 103 1.36 12.11 7.82
CA PHE A 103 -0.07 12.34 7.90
C PHE A 103 -0.75 11.69 6.70
N LEU A 104 -1.73 10.82 6.94
CA LEU A 104 -2.50 10.16 5.90
C LEU A 104 -3.89 10.77 5.83
N GLU A 105 -4.19 11.43 4.72
CA GLU A 105 -5.54 11.90 4.42
C GLU A 105 -6.23 10.87 3.53
N ARG A 106 -7.43 10.44 3.93
CA ARG A 106 -8.25 9.50 3.16
C ARG A 106 -9.28 10.28 2.37
N LEU A 107 -9.22 10.18 1.04
CA LEU A 107 -10.29 10.66 0.18
C LEU A 107 -11.55 9.80 0.42
N HIS A 108 -12.61 10.40 0.99
CA HIS A 108 -13.91 9.76 1.13
C HIS A 108 -14.55 9.62 -0.25
N ALA A 109 -14.20 8.56 -0.99
CA ALA A 109 -15.03 8.10 -2.10
C ALA A 109 -16.31 7.52 -1.49
N LEU A 110 -17.38 8.31 -1.47
CA LEU A 110 -18.71 7.90 -1.05
C LEU A 110 -19.16 6.67 -1.85
N ASN A 111 -18.95 5.49 -1.28
CA ASN A 111 -19.84 4.35 -1.43
C ASN A 111 -19.66 3.43 -0.21
N ASN A 112 -20.69 3.47 0.63
CA ASN A 112 -21.01 2.54 1.72
C ASN A 112 -20.26 2.76 3.05
N GLY A 113 -20.62 3.85 3.73
CA GLY A 113 -21.32 3.77 5.01
C GLY A 113 -20.61 3.31 6.29
N GLU A 114 -19.34 2.88 6.27
CA GLU A 114 -18.65 2.50 7.51
C GLU A 114 -17.63 3.55 7.96
N LYS A 115 -17.91 4.15 9.14
CA LYS A 115 -16.96 5.02 9.85
C LYS A 115 -15.90 4.15 10.52
N LEU A 116 -14.66 4.24 10.04
CA LEU A 116 -13.49 3.73 10.76
C LEU A 116 -12.88 4.85 11.62
N PRO A 117 -12.26 4.51 12.77
CA PRO A 117 -11.80 5.50 13.73
C PRO A 117 -10.75 6.44 13.12
N SER A 118 -10.89 7.72 13.47
CA SER A 118 -10.01 8.82 13.08
C SER A 118 -8.55 8.52 13.40
N CYS A 119 -7.67 8.92 12.46
CA CYS A 119 -6.22 9.04 12.54
C CYS A 119 -5.55 8.31 13.72
N LYS A 120 -5.03 7.10 13.48
CA LYS A 120 -3.98 6.54 14.33
C LYS A 120 -2.66 7.19 13.95
N VAL A 121 -2.14 8.02 14.84
CA VAL A 121 -0.75 8.46 14.79
C VAL A 121 0.11 7.22 15.03
N TYR A 122 0.88 6.82 14.02
CA TYR A 122 1.93 5.83 14.21
C TYR A 122 3.19 6.62 14.59
N SER A 123 3.59 6.47 15.86
CA SER A 123 4.83 6.99 16.43
C SER A 123 6.02 6.09 16.12
#